data_AF-A0A351FVF7-F1
#
_entry.id   AF-A0A351FVF7-F1
#
_cell.length_a   1.000
_cell.length_b   1.000
_cell.length_c   1.000
_cell.angle_alpha   90.00
_cell.angle_beta   90.00
_cell.angle_gamma   90.00
#
_symmetry.space_group_name_H-M   'P 1'
#
loop_
_entity.id
_entity.type
_entity.pdbx_description
1 polymer ?
#
loop_
_entity_poly.entity_id
_entity_poly.type
_entity_poly.pdbx_seq_one_letter_code
_entity_poly.pdbx_strand_id
1 'polypeptide(L)'
;MKIVVFEDHLVGQLSPITIGRPAYAISCGSYRLVDWIDELQLPWSGLVRPHLRTLQEQDYGVTHLLQPTDQPILMLNARMVPSQETLKWLCALKQQQEPMT
;
A
#
# COMPACT_ATOMS: atom_id res chain seq x y z
N MET A 1 -9.81 -8.28 8.00
CA MET A 1 -9.54 -6.98 7.33
C MET A 1 -8.56 -7.24 6.20
N LYS A 2 -8.76 -6.56 5.05
CA LYS A 2 -7.84 -6.59 3.91
C LYS A 2 -7.30 -5.19 3.65
N ILE A 3 -6.06 -5.07 3.19
CA ILE A 3 -5.48 -3.78 2.82
C ILE A 3 -5.54 -3.61 1.30
N VAL A 4 -5.97 -2.44 0.83
CA VAL A 4 -5.89 -2.06 -0.57
C VAL A 4 -5.01 -0.83 -0.66
N VAL A 5 -3.83 -0.99 -1.24
CA VAL A 5 -2.86 0.09 -1.42
C VAL A 5 -3.07 0.70 -2.79
N PHE A 6 -3.35 1.99 -2.89
CA PHE A 6 -3.70 2.63 -4.17
C PHE A 6 -2.84 3.87 -4.46
N GLU A 7 -2.60 4.12 -5.74
CA GLU A 7 -2.01 5.38 -6.21
C GLU A 7 -3.10 6.41 -6.50
N ASP A 8 -2.96 7.63 -5.93
CA ASP A 8 -3.83 8.75 -6.25
C ASP A 8 -3.30 9.56 -7.46
N HIS A 9 -4.07 10.58 -7.87
CA HIS A 9 -3.71 11.46 -8.98
C HIS A 9 -2.43 12.31 -8.73
N LEU A 10 -1.96 12.40 -7.49
CA LEU A 10 -0.79 13.19 -7.10
C LEU A 10 0.49 12.35 -7.06
N VAL A 11 0.44 11.05 -7.40
CA VAL A 11 1.63 10.18 -7.52
C VAL A 11 2.69 10.70 -8.49
N GLY A 12 2.28 11.51 -9.47
CA GLY A 12 3.19 12.20 -10.38
C GLY A 12 4.13 13.21 -9.69
N GLN A 13 3.81 13.70 -8.50
CA GLN A 13 4.69 14.60 -7.73
C GLN A 13 5.97 13.91 -7.24
N LEU A 14 5.97 12.58 -7.21
CA LEU A 14 7.15 11.76 -6.87
C LEU A 14 7.94 11.34 -8.13
N SER A 15 7.70 12.00 -9.27
CA SER A 15 8.50 11.80 -10.48
C SER A 15 9.98 12.18 -10.23
N PRO A 16 10.96 11.49 -10.87
CA PRO A 16 10.80 10.43 -11.86
C PRO A 16 10.77 9.01 -11.28
N ILE A 17 10.97 8.84 -9.96
CA ILE A 17 11.11 7.50 -9.37
C ILE A 17 9.85 6.64 -9.55
N THR A 18 8.67 7.28 -9.62
CA THR A 18 7.40 6.59 -9.86
C THR A 18 7.23 6.03 -11.27
N ILE A 19 8.13 6.30 -12.22
CA ILE A 19 8.07 5.72 -13.58
C ILE A 19 8.32 4.21 -13.55
N GLY A 20 9.30 3.77 -12.76
CA GLY A 20 9.71 2.37 -12.70
C GLY A 20 9.25 1.63 -11.46
N ARG A 21 8.57 2.31 -10.53
CA ARG A 21 8.20 1.75 -9.22
C ARG A 21 6.84 2.25 -8.74
N PRO A 22 6.03 1.39 -8.10
CA PRO A 22 4.89 1.83 -7.30
C PRO A 22 5.31 2.79 -6.20
N ALA A 23 4.44 3.74 -5.84
CA ALA A 23 4.79 4.72 -4.80
C ALA A 23 5.09 4.09 -3.43
N TYR A 24 4.39 3.00 -3.06
CA TYR A 24 4.59 2.31 -1.79
C TYR A 24 5.98 1.65 -1.68
N ALA A 25 6.68 1.48 -2.81
CA ALA A 25 7.99 0.85 -2.91
C ALA A 25 9.14 1.89 -2.90
N ILE A 26 8.82 3.18 -2.86
CA ILE A 26 9.80 4.25 -2.78
C ILE A 26 10.35 4.31 -1.35
N SER A 27 11.68 4.39 -1.24
CA SER A 27 12.35 4.56 0.04
C SER A 27 12.20 5.99 0.56
N CYS A 28 11.78 6.14 1.82
CA CYS A 28 11.99 7.35 2.62
C CYS A 28 13.05 7.04 3.67
N GLY A 29 14.29 7.48 3.42
CA GLY A 29 15.45 6.99 4.18
C GLY A 29 15.65 5.49 3.96
N SER A 30 15.68 4.71 5.04
CA SER A 30 15.91 3.26 5.00
C SER A 30 14.63 2.41 4.91
N TYR A 31 13.45 3.04 4.87
CA TYR A 31 12.17 2.32 4.92
C TYR A 31 11.33 2.58 3.67
N ARG A 32 10.55 1.58 3.27
CA ARG A 32 9.48 1.69 2.26
C ARG A 32 8.15 1.39 2.93
N LEU A 33 7.06 1.92 2.40
CA LEU A 33 5.72 1.65 2.94
C LEU A 33 5.37 0.15 2.86
N VAL A 34 5.80 -0.53 1.79
CA VAL A 34 5.58 -1.98 1.63
C VAL A 34 6.14 -2.81 2.77
N ASP A 35 7.30 -2.41 3.32
CA ASP A 35 7.94 -3.15 4.42
C ASP A 35 7.00 -3.21 5.64
N TRP A 36 6.24 -2.14 5.88
CA TRP A 36 5.29 -2.08 7.00
C TRP A 36 3.96 -2.71 6.71
N ILE A 37 3.50 -2.64 5.47
CA ILE A 37 2.30 -3.37 5.06
C ILE A 37 2.52 -4.87 5.27
N ASP A 38 3.72 -5.38 4.93
CA ASP A 38 4.07 -6.78 5.12
C ASP A 38 4.22 -7.15 6.61
N GLU A 39 4.76 -6.25 7.45
CA GLU A 39 4.82 -6.44 8.92
C GLU A 39 3.44 -6.59 9.57
N LEU A 40 2.38 -6.02 8.98
CA LEU A 40 1.02 -6.18 9.49
C LEU A 40 0.50 -7.62 9.32
N GLN A 41 1.13 -8.45 8.48
CA GLN A 41 0.70 -9.84 8.23
C GLN A 41 -0.79 -9.94 7.85
N LEU A 42 -1.26 -8.97 7.06
CA LEU A 42 -2.62 -8.96 6.52
C LEU A 42 -2.58 -9.14 5.00
N PRO A 43 -3.58 -9.79 4.41
CA PRO A 43 -3.67 -9.86 2.96
C PRO A 43 -3.79 -8.45 2.39
N TRP A 44 -3.03 -8.15 1.33
CA TRP A 44 -3.10 -6.87 0.66
C TRP A 44 -3.06 -6.97 -0.86
N SER A 45 -3.57 -5.93 -1.52
CA SER A 45 -3.58 -5.82 -2.99
C SER A 45 -3.18 -4.41 -3.39
N GLY A 46 -2.49 -4.28 -4.52
CA GLY A 46 -1.90 -3.02 -4.99
C GLY A 46 -2.59 -2.51 -6.26
N LEU A 47 -3.26 -1.36 -6.17
CA LEU A 47 -3.85 -0.64 -7.29
C LEU A 47 -2.86 0.38 -7.83
N VAL A 48 -2.00 -0.08 -8.73
CA VAL A 48 -0.97 0.71 -9.41
C VAL A 48 -1.32 0.96 -10.88
N ARG A 49 -0.62 1.93 -11.47
CA ARG A 49 -0.71 2.22 -12.91
C ARG A 49 -0.44 0.95 -13.76
N PRO A 50 -1.11 0.78 -14.92
CA PRO A 50 -1.09 -0.48 -15.68
C PRO A 50 0.30 -1.03 -16.00
N HIS A 51 1.25 -0.17 -16.38
CA HIS A 51 2.61 -0.56 -16.74
C HIS A 51 3.45 -1.07 -15.55
N LEU A 52 3.00 -0.83 -14.31
CA LEU A 52 3.68 -1.30 -13.10
C LEU A 52 3.12 -2.62 -12.56
N ARG A 53 2.00 -3.13 -13.10
CA ARG A 53 1.33 -4.33 -12.56
C ARG A 53 2.22 -5.57 -12.62
N THR A 54 2.90 -5.78 -13.74
CA THR A 54 3.84 -6.89 -13.91
C THR A 54 5.00 -6.80 -12.92
N LEU A 55 5.58 -5.60 -12.76
CA LEU A 55 6.65 -5.36 -11.79
C LEU A 55 6.16 -5.60 -10.36
N GLN A 56 4.97 -5.12 -10.01
CA GLN A 56 4.37 -5.35 -8.71
C GLN A 56 4.22 -6.85 -8.40
N GLU A 57 3.70 -7.62 -9.36
CA GLU A 57 3.49 -9.07 -9.18
C GLU A 57 4.82 -9.82 -9.06
N GLN A 58 5.83 -9.44 -9.84
CA GLN A 58 7.15 -10.08 -9.85
C GLN A 58 8.00 -9.72 -8.62
N ASP A 59 8.03 -8.44 -8.25
CA ASP A 59 8.93 -7.95 -7.19
C ASP A 59 8.35 -8.14 -5.79
N TYR A 60 7.01 -8.18 -5.66
CA TYR A 60 6.32 -8.20 -4.36
C TYR A 60 5.30 -9.33 -4.21
N GLY A 61 4.97 -10.08 -5.27
CA GLY A 61 3.94 -11.12 -5.19
C GLY A 61 2.51 -10.59 -4.98
N VAL A 62 2.28 -9.31 -5.30
CA VAL A 62 1.03 -8.59 -4.98
C VAL A 62 0.12 -8.52 -6.18
N THR A 63 -1.12 -8.98 -6.03
CA THR A 63 -2.11 -8.86 -7.10
C THR A 63 -2.69 -7.45 -7.19
N HIS A 64 -2.97 -7.00 -8.42
CA HIS A 64 -3.74 -5.80 -8.69
C HIS A 64 -5.26 -6.04 -8.70
N LEU A 65 -5.69 -7.31 -8.60
CA LEU A 65 -7.09 -7.69 -8.65
C LEU A 65 -7.74 -7.57 -7.26
N LEU A 66 -8.80 -6.78 -7.17
CA LEU A 66 -9.64 -6.72 -5.98
C LEU A 66 -10.58 -7.92 -5.98
N GLN A 67 -10.33 -8.85 -5.07
CA GLN A 67 -11.28 -9.91 -4.76
C GLN A 67 -12.41 -9.33 -3.89
N PRO A 68 -13.69 -9.62 -4.23
CA PRO A 68 -14.82 -9.30 -3.36
C PRO A 68 -14.59 -9.87 -1.96
N THR A 69 -14.95 -9.11 -0.93
CA THR A 69 -14.79 -9.52 0.45
C THR A 69 -15.86 -8.87 1.32
N ASP A 70 -16.39 -9.63 2.26
CA ASP A 70 -17.28 -9.12 3.32
C ASP A 70 -16.48 -8.55 4.51
N GLN A 71 -15.15 -8.64 4.46
CA GLN A 71 -14.28 -8.10 5.49
C GLN A 71 -14.06 -6.59 5.30
N PRO A 72 -13.86 -5.82 6.38
CA PRO A 72 -13.44 -4.42 6.30
C PRO A 72 -12.20 -4.24 5.42
N ILE A 73 -12.21 -3.21 4.58
CA ILE A 73 -11.11 -2.84 3.70
C ILE A 73 -10.43 -1.58 4.23
N LEU A 74 -9.14 -1.68 4.50
CA LEU A 74 -8.29 -0.52 4.78
C LEU A 74 -7.73 0.01 3.46
N MET A 75 -8.24 1.15 3.00
CA MET A 75 -7.74 1.84 1.81
C MET A 75 -6.52 2.68 2.21
N LEU A 76 -5.35 2.34 1.68
CA LEU A 76 -4.09 2.98 2.00
C LEU A 76 -3.52 3.70 0.78
N ASN A 77 -3.21 4.98 0.92
CA ASN A 77 -2.56 5.72 -0.16
C ASN A 77 -1.08 5.31 -0.26
N ALA A 78 -0.64 4.91 -1.44
CA ALA A 78 0.72 4.45 -1.70
C ALA A 78 1.80 5.52 -1.47
N ARG A 79 1.42 6.80 -1.40
CA ARG A 79 2.33 7.93 -1.10
C ARG A 79 2.48 8.21 0.39
N MET A 80 1.82 7.44 1.27
CA MET A 80 1.96 7.63 2.71
C MET A 80 3.43 7.47 3.10
N VAL A 81 3.92 8.47 3.85
CA VAL A 81 5.30 8.47 4.33
C VAL A 81 5.48 7.29 5.28
N PRO A 82 6.51 6.46 5.07
CA PRO A 82 6.85 5.48 6.05
C PRO A 82 7.55 6.18 7.24
N SER A 83 6.77 6.77 8.17
CA SER A 83 7.19 7.23 9.51
C SER A 83 6.72 6.31 10.67
N GLN A 84 7.42 6.32 11.82
CA GLN A 84 6.99 5.53 12.99
C GLN A 84 5.55 5.81 13.42
N GLU A 85 5.08 7.04 13.19
CA GLU A 85 3.70 7.44 13.43
C GLU A 85 2.72 6.69 12.51
N THR A 86 3.01 6.62 11.21
CA THR A 86 2.24 5.80 10.25
C THR A 86 2.17 4.34 10.70
N LEU A 87 3.30 3.74 11.12
CA LEU A 87 3.31 2.34 11.59
C LEU A 87 2.42 2.15 12.83
N LYS A 88 2.54 3.04 13.83
CA LYS A 88 1.69 2.98 15.03
C LYS A 88 0.21 3.09 14.69
N TRP A 89 -0.13 4.00 13.78
CA TRP A 89 -1.50 4.20 13.31
C TRP A 89 -2.05 2.96 12.60
N LEU A 90 -1.27 2.35 11.70
CA LEU A 90 -1.64 1.11 11.02
C LEU A 90 -1.87 -0.06 12.00
N CYS A 91 -1.00 -0.20 13.01
CA CYS A 91 -1.15 -1.19 14.06
C CYS A 91 -2.43 -0.97 14.89
N ALA A 92 -2.78 0.28 15.19
CA ALA A 92 -4.02 0.60 15.90
C ALA A 92 -5.27 0.26 15.06
N LEU A 93 -5.27 0.58 13.77
CA LEU A 93 -6.37 0.24 12.86
C LEU A 93 -6.57 -1.27 12.72
N LYS A 94 -5.47 -2.04 12.65
CA LYS A 94 -5.52 -3.51 12.64
C LYS A 94 -6.24 -4.07 13.87
N GLN A 95 -6.12 -3.42 15.02
CA GLN A 95 -6.78 -3.84 16.26
C GLN A 95 -8.26 -3.45 16.30
N GLN A 96 -8.61 -2.29 15.72
CA GLN A 96 -9.96 -1.74 15.83
C GLN A 96 -10.98 -2.47 14.95
N GLN A 97 -10.61 -3.00 13.78
CA GLN A 97 -11.46 -3.79 12.85
C GLN A 97 -12.90 -3.30 12.58
N GLU A 98 -13.27 -2.12 13.05
CA GLU A 98 -14.59 -1.53 12.91
C GLU A 98 -14.62 -0.68 11.63
N PRO A 99 -15.67 -0.79 10.81
CA PRO A 99 -15.86 0.09 9.67
C PRO A 99 -16.09 1.53 10.17
N MET A 100 -15.26 2.48 9.70
CA MET A 100 -15.51 3.91 9.89
C MET A 100 -16.78 4.28 9.10
N THR A 101 -17.90 4.49 9.79
CA THR A 101 -19.18 5.02 9.25
C THR A 101 -19.11 6.50 8.94
#